data_AF-A0A972UPB2-F1
#
_entry.id   AF-A0A972UPB2-F1
#
_cell.length_a   1.000
_cell.length_b   1.000
_cell.length_c   1.000
_cell.angle_alpha   90.00
_cell.angle_beta   90.00
_cell.angle_gamma   90.00
#
_symmetry.space_group_name_H-M   'P 1'
#
loop_
_entity.id
_entity.type
_entity.pdbx_description
1 polymer ?
#
loop_
_entity_poly.entity_id
_entity_poly.type
_entity_poly.pdbx_seq_one_letter_code
_entity_poly.pdbx_strand_id
1 'polypeptide(L)'
;RKKLLDGLFVLCCVVASLLLLDKNGGTMIGLPALIAVFVCCGEIARRGEAELVANVQRPGWRNHAGSLRCLVLAVLFIAQPVVFRTIAWHKHYTQTTSGTLKPLPGLPKALSGFLVPVGILQDNSGHDEIAHKKLAQIRKIKELSAYEYMLTIAEGFKILETVPYKNKTLFVLDNADPFSIALDLKPTEKGFPILWAENIISKKSHPPGEEMFFGVDYVMIPVVPYNPITERIMTYFYRDYLDKNFAKLTHSPHWRLLGRKP
;
A
#
# COMPACT_ATOMS: atom_id res chain seq x y z
N ARG A 1 -15.45 -40.27 -19.84
CA ARG A 1 -15.55 -38.85 -20.25
C ARG A 1 -16.48 -38.03 -19.34
N LYS A 2 -17.74 -38.44 -19.09
CA LYS A 2 -18.64 -37.76 -18.11
C LYS A 2 -17.98 -37.52 -16.73
N LYS A 3 -17.43 -38.59 -16.12
CA LYS A 3 -16.71 -38.51 -14.82
C LYS A 3 -15.55 -37.50 -14.78
N LEU A 4 -14.88 -37.24 -15.91
CA LEU A 4 -13.76 -36.31 -15.98
C LEU A 4 -14.25 -34.84 -15.99
N LEU A 5 -15.33 -34.56 -16.71
CA LEU A 5 -15.95 -33.23 -16.74
C LEU A 5 -16.58 -32.88 -15.39
N ASP A 6 -17.24 -33.85 -14.75
CA ASP A 6 -17.83 -33.64 -13.43
C ASP A 6 -16.74 -33.34 -12.38
N GLY A 7 -15.61 -34.06 -12.43
CA GLY A 7 -14.46 -33.78 -11.57
C GLY A 7 -13.84 -32.40 -11.81
N LEU A 8 -13.73 -31.99 -13.09
CA LEU A 8 -13.19 -30.67 -13.46
C LEU A 8 -14.12 -29.54 -12.98
N PHE A 9 -15.43 -29.71 -13.08
CA PHE A 9 -16.42 -28.75 -12.59
C PHE A 9 -16.30 -28.55 -11.07
N VAL A 10 -16.26 -29.65 -10.30
CA VAL A 10 -16.08 -29.59 -8.84
C VAL A 10 -14.78 -28.90 -8.47
N LEU A 11 -13.68 -29.21 -9.16
CA LEU A 11 -12.39 -28.55 -8.96
C LEU A 11 -12.49 -27.03 -9.21
N CYS A 12 -13.12 -26.62 -10.30
CA CYS A 12 -13.33 -25.20 -10.61
C CYS A 12 -14.18 -24.49 -9.53
N CYS A 13 -15.23 -25.14 -9.02
CA CYS A 13 -16.05 -24.60 -7.92
C CYS A 13 -15.24 -24.40 -6.63
N VAL A 14 -14.40 -25.39 -6.27
CA VAL A 14 -13.53 -25.29 -5.08
C VAL A 14 -12.51 -24.16 -5.25
N VAL A 15 -11.83 -24.08 -6.40
CA VAL A 15 -10.86 -23.02 -6.69
C VAL A 15 -11.53 -21.65 -6.69
N ALA A 16 -12.71 -21.50 -7.30
CA ALA A 16 -13.45 -20.24 -7.29
C ALA A 16 -13.84 -19.82 -5.86
N SER A 17 -14.25 -20.76 -5.02
CA SER A 17 -14.61 -20.52 -3.62
C SER A 17 -13.39 -20.08 -2.79
N LEU A 18 -12.24 -20.73 -2.97
CA LEU A 18 -10.98 -20.33 -2.33
C LEU A 18 -10.56 -18.92 -2.77
N LEU A 19 -10.67 -18.61 -4.06
CA LEU A 19 -10.37 -17.27 -4.59
C LEU A 19 -11.34 -16.20 -4.09
N LEU A 20 -12.60 -16.55 -3.80
CA LEU A 20 -13.59 -15.67 -3.19
C LEU A 20 -13.27 -15.41 -1.71
N LEU A 21 -12.88 -16.44 -0.95
CA LEU A 21 -12.51 -16.30 0.47
C LEU A 21 -11.22 -15.49 0.65
N ASP A 22 -10.27 -15.65 -0.26
CA ASP A 22 -8.97 -14.97 -0.25
C ASP A 22 -9.04 -13.49 -0.75
N LYS A 23 -10.25 -12.96 -0.99
CA LYS A 23 -10.48 -11.57 -1.42
C LYS A 23 -10.74 -10.57 -0.30
N ASN A 24 -10.53 -10.92 0.96
CA ASN A 24 -10.81 -10.07 2.13
C ASN A 24 -9.94 -8.78 2.27
N GLY A 25 -9.50 -8.14 1.18
CA GLY A 25 -8.86 -6.81 1.26
C GLY A 25 -8.43 -6.13 -0.04
N GLY A 26 -8.70 -6.71 -1.22
CA GLY A 26 -8.24 -6.15 -2.50
C GLY A 26 -9.32 -5.38 -3.27
N THR A 27 -8.96 -4.25 -3.90
CA THR A 27 -9.84 -3.35 -4.67
C THR A 27 -10.44 -3.94 -5.95
N MET A 28 -10.07 -5.15 -6.36
CA MET A 28 -10.66 -5.81 -7.53
C MET A 28 -12.05 -6.37 -7.21
N ILE A 29 -13.06 -5.52 -7.18
CA ILE A 29 -14.45 -5.93 -6.98
C ILE A 29 -14.92 -6.72 -8.22
N GLY A 30 -15.43 -7.95 -8.04
CA GLY A 30 -16.17 -8.67 -9.09
C GLY A 30 -15.45 -9.80 -9.86
N LEU A 31 -14.11 -9.83 -9.92
CA LEU A 31 -13.41 -10.88 -10.71
C LEU A 31 -13.75 -12.34 -10.31
N PRO A 32 -13.87 -12.70 -9.02
CA PRO A 32 -14.20 -14.07 -8.63
C PRO A 32 -15.67 -14.41 -8.85
N ALA A 33 -16.56 -13.42 -8.82
CA ALA A 33 -17.96 -13.61 -9.19
C ALA A 33 -18.07 -14.00 -10.68
N LEU A 34 -17.23 -13.43 -11.56
CA LEU A 34 -17.15 -13.84 -12.97
C LEU A 34 -16.68 -15.29 -13.14
N ILE A 35 -15.77 -15.78 -12.29
CA ILE A 35 -15.35 -17.19 -12.30
C ILE A 35 -16.56 -18.09 -11.99
N ALA A 36 -17.32 -17.77 -10.94
CA ALA A 36 -18.53 -18.52 -10.60
C ALA A 36 -19.56 -18.49 -11.74
N VAL A 37 -19.77 -17.32 -12.37
CA VAL A 37 -20.65 -17.18 -13.54
C VAL A 37 -20.20 -18.08 -14.69
N PHE A 38 -18.92 -18.09 -15.05
CA PHE A 38 -18.43 -18.94 -16.15
C PHE A 38 -18.54 -20.43 -15.84
N VAL A 39 -18.33 -20.82 -14.59
CA VAL A 39 -18.52 -22.21 -14.14
C VAL A 39 -19.98 -22.62 -14.24
N CYS A 40 -20.92 -21.79 -13.78
CA CYS A 40 -22.36 -22.02 -13.92
C CYS A 40 -22.81 -22.06 -15.40
N CYS A 41 -22.35 -21.11 -16.22
CA CYS A 41 -22.65 -21.09 -17.66
C CYS A 41 -22.10 -22.34 -18.37
N GLY A 42 -20.91 -22.81 -18.00
CA GLY A 42 -20.32 -24.03 -18.54
C GLY A 42 -21.14 -25.27 -18.21
N GLU A 43 -21.67 -25.36 -16.99
CA GLU A 43 -22.54 -26.47 -16.58
C GLU A 43 -23.91 -26.42 -17.29
N ILE A 44 -24.50 -25.24 -17.42
CA ILE A 44 -25.76 -25.06 -18.18
C ILE A 44 -25.55 -25.46 -19.65
N ALA A 45 -24.48 -24.99 -20.29
CA ALA A 45 -24.13 -25.36 -21.65
C ALA A 45 -23.91 -26.87 -21.79
N ARG A 46 -23.21 -27.49 -20.82
CA ARG A 46 -22.96 -28.94 -20.80
C ARG A 46 -24.25 -29.75 -20.74
N ARG A 47 -25.23 -29.33 -19.94
CA ARG A 47 -26.54 -30.00 -19.84
C ARG A 47 -27.32 -29.88 -21.14
N GLY A 48 -27.41 -28.68 -21.73
CA GLY A 48 -28.08 -28.49 -23.02
C GLY A 48 -27.42 -29.27 -24.16
N GLU A 49 -26.08 -29.33 -24.18
CA GLU A 49 -25.34 -30.14 -25.16
C GLU A 49 -25.56 -31.64 -24.96
N ALA A 50 -25.66 -32.12 -23.71
CA ALA A 50 -25.91 -33.52 -23.42
C ALA A 50 -27.29 -33.99 -23.91
N GLU A 51 -28.30 -33.12 -23.81
CA GLU A 51 -29.65 -33.37 -24.35
C GLU A 51 -29.65 -33.44 -25.88
N LEU A 52 -28.95 -32.52 -26.56
CA LEU A 52 -28.83 -32.50 -28.02
C LEU A 52 -28.07 -33.72 -28.56
N VAL A 53 -27.05 -34.18 -27.83
CA VAL A 53 -26.20 -35.31 -28.22
C VAL A 53 -26.88 -36.67 -28.01
N ALA A 54 -27.86 -36.76 -27.11
CA ALA A 54 -28.59 -38.02 -26.86
C ALA A 54 -29.27 -38.58 -28.13
N ASN A 55 -29.53 -37.73 -29.12
CA ASN A 55 -30.16 -38.10 -30.40
C ASN A 55 -29.17 -38.39 -31.53
N VAL A 56 -27.84 -38.37 -31.29
CA VAL A 56 -26.83 -38.53 -32.34
C VAL A 56 -26.00 -39.81 -32.15
N GLN A 57 -25.98 -40.66 -33.18
CA GLN A 57 -25.36 -42.01 -33.15
C GLN A 57 -23.84 -42.03 -32.88
N ARG A 58 -23.12 -40.91 -33.09
CA ARG A 58 -21.69 -40.76 -32.75
C ARG A 58 -21.39 -39.34 -32.26
N PRO A 59 -21.25 -39.13 -30.94
CA PRO A 59 -20.89 -37.82 -30.39
C PRO A 59 -19.45 -37.43 -30.75
N GLY A 60 -19.29 -36.37 -31.54
CA GLY A 60 -18.00 -35.72 -31.76
C GLY A 60 -17.72 -34.68 -30.66
N TRP A 61 -16.44 -34.40 -30.40
CA TRP A 61 -16.01 -33.37 -29.42
C TRP A 61 -16.54 -31.97 -29.73
N ARG A 62 -16.84 -31.69 -31.02
CA ARG A 62 -17.46 -30.43 -31.48
C ARG A 62 -18.85 -30.19 -30.89
N ASN A 63 -19.53 -31.25 -30.45
CA ASN A 63 -20.86 -31.15 -29.84
C ASN A 63 -20.81 -30.59 -28.40
N HIS A 64 -19.60 -30.42 -27.84
CA HIS A 64 -19.38 -29.84 -26.52
C HIS A 64 -18.65 -28.48 -26.55
N ALA A 65 -18.75 -27.76 -27.69
CA ALA A 65 -17.97 -26.56 -27.91
C ALA A 65 -18.35 -25.40 -26.97
N GLY A 66 -19.62 -25.28 -26.57
CA GLY A 66 -20.11 -24.24 -25.66
C GLY A 66 -19.61 -24.46 -24.23
N SER A 67 -19.79 -25.67 -23.68
CA SER A 67 -19.30 -25.99 -22.34
C SER A 67 -17.77 -25.88 -22.23
N LEU A 68 -17.05 -26.31 -23.27
CA LEU A 68 -15.59 -26.18 -23.34
C LEU A 68 -15.14 -24.71 -23.37
N ARG A 69 -15.83 -23.84 -24.12
CA ARG A 69 -15.53 -22.39 -24.16
C ARG A 69 -15.71 -21.74 -22.78
N CYS A 70 -16.79 -22.04 -22.08
CA CYS A 70 -17.04 -21.50 -20.74
C CYS A 70 -15.99 -21.97 -19.73
N LEU A 71 -15.58 -23.25 -19.79
CA LEU A 71 -14.52 -23.78 -18.94
C LEU A 71 -13.16 -23.14 -19.23
N VAL A 72 -12.82 -22.93 -20.50
CA VAL A 72 -11.58 -22.23 -20.89
C VAL A 72 -11.58 -20.79 -20.36
N LEU A 73 -12.71 -20.07 -20.45
CA LEU A 73 -12.83 -18.73 -19.88
C LEU A 73 -12.65 -18.75 -18.35
N ALA A 74 -13.29 -19.70 -17.65
CA ALA A 74 -13.08 -19.84 -16.21
C ALA A 74 -11.60 -20.05 -15.86
N VAL A 75 -10.89 -20.91 -16.60
CA VAL A 75 -9.45 -21.15 -16.41
C VAL A 75 -8.62 -19.89 -16.67
N LEU A 76 -8.91 -19.14 -17.74
CA LEU A 76 -8.18 -17.89 -18.03
C LEU A 76 -8.35 -16.84 -16.93
N PHE A 77 -9.58 -16.68 -16.42
CA PHE A 77 -9.88 -15.75 -15.33
C PHE A 77 -9.30 -16.21 -13.99
N ILE A 78 -9.10 -17.51 -13.77
CA ILE A 78 -8.36 -18.05 -12.61
C ILE A 78 -6.85 -17.86 -12.78
N ALA A 79 -6.32 -18.12 -13.98
CA ALA A 79 -4.88 -18.08 -14.25
C ALA A 79 -4.31 -16.68 -14.01
N GLN A 80 -5.03 -15.62 -14.40
CA GLN A 80 -4.58 -14.24 -14.22
C GLN A 80 -4.25 -13.90 -12.75
N PRO A 81 -5.17 -13.99 -11.77
CA PRO A 81 -4.86 -13.67 -10.37
C PRO A 81 -3.85 -14.64 -9.76
N VAL A 82 -3.84 -15.92 -10.14
CA VAL A 82 -2.83 -16.88 -9.66
C VAL A 82 -1.45 -16.46 -10.14
N VAL A 83 -1.25 -16.19 -11.43
CA VAL A 83 0.03 -15.74 -11.99
C VAL A 83 0.48 -14.44 -11.34
N PHE A 84 -0.39 -13.43 -11.23
CA PHE A 84 -0.04 -12.17 -10.56
C PHE A 84 0.38 -12.38 -9.10
N ARG A 85 -0.33 -13.22 -8.36
CA ARG A 85 0.00 -13.53 -6.96
C ARG A 85 1.28 -14.34 -6.85
N THR A 86 1.52 -15.32 -7.72
CA THR A 86 2.77 -16.09 -7.74
C THR A 86 3.96 -15.20 -8.07
N ILE A 87 3.83 -14.28 -9.04
CA ILE A 87 4.87 -13.29 -9.36
C ILE A 87 5.08 -12.34 -8.18
N ALA A 88 4.01 -11.83 -7.57
CA ALA A 88 4.10 -10.94 -6.41
C ALA A 88 4.74 -11.63 -5.20
N TRP A 89 4.36 -12.88 -4.93
CA TRP A 89 4.94 -13.70 -3.88
C TRP A 89 6.39 -14.03 -4.18
N HIS A 90 6.73 -14.45 -5.40
CA HIS A 90 8.12 -14.70 -5.79
C HIS A 90 8.97 -13.44 -5.67
N LYS A 91 8.45 -12.28 -6.09
CA LYS A 91 9.11 -10.98 -5.94
C LYS A 91 9.28 -10.63 -4.46
N HIS A 92 8.25 -10.81 -3.64
CA HIS A 92 8.35 -10.54 -2.20
C HIS A 92 9.35 -11.50 -1.54
N TYR A 93 9.26 -12.79 -1.83
CA TYR A 93 10.14 -13.84 -1.32
C TYR A 93 11.59 -13.60 -1.74
N THR A 94 11.85 -13.26 -3.00
CA THR A 94 13.20 -12.91 -3.45
C THR A 94 13.69 -11.60 -2.82
N GLN A 95 12.85 -10.57 -2.70
CA GLN A 95 13.23 -9.32 -2.04
C GLN A 95 13.50 -9.49 -0.54
N THR A 96 12.83 -10.42 0.13
CA THR A 96 13.00 -10.69 1.57
C THR A 96 14.09 -11.73 1.85
N THR A 97 14.23 -12.73 0.99
CA THR A 97 15.08 -13.92 1.20
C THR A 97 16.41 -13.83 0.46
N SER A 98 16.48 -13.15 -0.69
CA SER A 98 17.70 -13.08 -1.52
C SER A 98 18.73 -12.04 -1.05
N GLY A 99 18.54 -11.44 0.13
CA GLY A 99 19.50 -10.52 0.74
C GLY A 99 19.33 -9.08 0.22
N THR A 100 19.34 -8.05 1.05
CA THR A 100 19.82 -7.96 2.42
C THR A 100 18.90 -7.00 3.18
N LEU A 101 18.03 -7.58 4.02
CA LEU A 101 17.39 -6.84 5.09
C LEU A 101 18.50 -6.33 6.01
N LYS A 102 18.91 -5.06 5.83
CA LYS A 102 19.99 -4.45 6.60
C LYS A 102 19.39 -3.48 7.62
N PRO A 103 19.99 -3.35 8.82
CA PRO A 103 19.71 -2.21 9.66
C PRO A 103 20.13 -0.95 8.91
N LEU A 104 19.30 0.10 8.97
CA LEU A 104 19.65 1.36 8.35
C LEU A 104 20.60 2.15 9.27
N PRO A 105 21.80 2.54 8.82
CA PRO A 105 22.71 3.33 9.64
C PRO A 105 22.12 4.72 9.92
N GLY A 106 22.34 5.23 11.13
CA GLY A 106 21.88 6.56 11.53
C GLY A 106 20.43 6.66 12.01
N LEU A 107 19.71 5.53 12.14
CA LEU A 107 18.45 5.50 12.88
C LEU A 107 18.70 5.60 14.40
N PRO A 108 17.77 6.20 15.16
CA PRO A 108 17.84 6.21 16.62
C PRO A 108 17.79 4.78 17.17
N LYS A 109 18.31 4.59 18.38
CA LYS A 109 18.37 3.27 19.03
C LYS A 109 17.01 2.56 19.11
N ALA A 110 15.92 3.32 19.26
CA ALA A 110 14.56 2.77 19.26
C ALA A 110 14.17 2.11 17.93
N LEU A 111 14.79 2.51 16.82
CA LEU A 111 14.51 1.99 15.48
C LEU A 111 15.65 1.14 14.90
N SER A 112 16.72 0.88 15.64
CA SER A 112 17.88 0.14 15.13
C SER A 112 17.57 -1.33 14.79
N GLY A 113 16.49 -1.89 15.34
CA GLY A 113 15.99 -3.23 15.03
C GLY A 113 15.18 -3.32 13.73
N PHE A 114 14.83 -2.19 13.10
CA PHE A 114 14.11 -2.22 11.83
C PHE A 114 15.08 -2.61 10.70
N LEU A 115 14.74 -3.71 10.04
CA LEU A 115 15.44 -4.14 8.85
C LEU A 115 14.68 -3.67 7.61
N VAL A 116 15.40 -3.08 6.66
CA VAL A 116 14.82 -2.54 5.44
C VAL A 116 15.33 -3.32 4.22
N PRO A 117 14.46 -3.62 3.24
CA PRO A 117 14.87 -4.29 2.02
C PRO A 117 15.71 -3.32 1.18
N VAL A 118 17.00 -3.59 1.05
CA VAL A 118 17.90 -2.86 0.16
C VAL A 118 17.81 -3.51 -1.21
N GLY A 119 17.26 -2.81 -2.21
CA GLY A 119 17.18 -3.33 -3.57
C GLY A 119 18.57 -3.45 -4.22
N ILE A 120 18.75 -4.43 -5.12
CA ILE A 120 20.00 -4.70 -5.84
C ILE A 120 20.53 -3.46 -6.60
N LEU A 121 19.64 -2.56 -7.04
CA LEU A 121 20.01 -1.32 -7.74
C LEU A 121 20.33 -0.14 -6.80
N GLN A 122 20.02 -0.24 -5.50
CA GLN A 122 20.20 0.85 -4.53
C GLN A 122 21.57 0.84 -3.85
N ASP A 123 22.26 -0.31 -3.78
CA ASP A 123 23.60 -0.44 -3.19
C ASP A 123 24.66 0.42 -3.92
N ASN A 124 24.44 0.72 -5.20
CA ASN A 124 25.34 1.55 -6.02
C ASN A 124 25.08 3.06 -5.93
N SER A 125 24.05 3.49 -5.19
CA SER A 125 23.68 4.92 -5.14
C SER A 125 24.51 5.74 -4.14
N GLY A 126 25.24 5.07 -3.25
CA GLY A 126 25.93 5.70 -2.13
C GLY A 126 24.96 6.30 -1.09
N HIS A 127 25.43 6.48 0.14
CA HIS A 127 24.69 7.17 1.20
C HIS A 127 24.82 8.72 1.10
N ASP A 128 25.31 9.24 -0.02
CA ASP A 128 25.72 10.63 -0.16
C ASP A 128 24.56 11.58 -0.51
N GLU A 129 24.76 12.86 -0.23
CA GLU A 129 23.91 14.00 -0.64
C GLU A 129 23.45 13.94 -2.11
N ILE A 130 24.24 13.29 -2.98
CA ILE A 130 23.95 13.11 -4.40
C ILE A 130 22.75 12.15 -4.60
N ALA A 131 22.62 11.10 -3.79
CA ALA A 131 21.47 10.20 -3.80
C ALA A 131 20.19 10.93 -3.37
N HIS A 132 20.29 11.83 -2.39
CA HIS A 132 19.18 12.65 -1.91
C HIS A 132 18.71 13.69 -2.93
N LYS A 133 19.63 14.36 -3.65
CA LYS A 133 19.27 15.25 -4.76
C LYS A 133 18.64 14.51 -5.94
N LYS A 134 19.12 13.28 -6.24
CA LYS A 134 18.51 12.42 -7.26
C LYS A 134 17.12 11.93 -6.85
N LEU A 135 16.89 11.58 -5.58
CA LEU A 135 15.58 11.18 -5.07
C LEU A 135 14.51 12.24 -5.31
N ALA A 136 14.83 13.51 -5.04
CA ALA A 136 13.92 14.63 -5.32
C ALA A 136 13.59 14.79 -6.82
N GLN A 137 14.54 14.49 -7.72
CA GLN A 137 14.34 14.56 -9.18
C GLN A 137 13.57 13.35 -9.74
N ILE A 138 13.81 12.14 -9.22
CA ILE A 138 13.17 10.88 -9.66
C ILE A 138 11.68 10.82 -9.27
N ARG A 139 11.26 11.55 -8.23
CA ARG A 139 9.90 11.53 -7.67
C ARG A 139 8.79 12.16 -8.51
N LYS A 140 9.09 12.76 -9.67
CA LYS A 140 8.01 13.11 -10.62
C LYS A 140 7.23 11.87 -11.12
N ILE A 141 7.73 10.64 -10.86
CA ILE A 141 7.28 9.42 -11.55
C ILE A 141 6.92 8.25 -10.61
N LYS A 142 7.33 8.21 -9.32
CA LYS A 142 7.16 6.99 -8.48
C LYS A 142 7.08 7.21 -6.95
N GLU A 143 6.37 6.32 -6.26
CA GLU A 143 6.36 6.14 -4.80
C GLU A 143 7.73 5.74 -4.25
N LEU A 144 8.00 6.08 -2.98
CA LEU A 144 9.23 5.68 -2.28
C LEU A 144 9.31 4.17 -2.06
N SER A 145 10.51 3.62 -2.21
CA SER A 145 10.80 2.32 -1.60
C SER A 145 10.82 2.41 -0.07
N ALA A 146 10.61 1.29 0.62
CA ALA A 146 10.69 1.25 2.09
C ALA A 146 12.04 1.74 2.62
N TYR A 147 13.14 1.41 1.93
CA TYR A 147 14.48 1.88 2.25
C TYR A 147 14.60 3.41 2.13
N GLU A 148 14.13 3.98 1.02
CA GLU A 148 14.17 5.42 0.78
C GLU A 148 13.30 6.17 1.78
N TYR A 149 12.13 5.63 2.11
CA TYR A 149 11.28 6.19 3.15
C TYR A 149 12.02 6.23 4.50
N MET A 150 12.65 5.13 4.90
CA MET A 150 13.40 5.08 6.16
C MET A 150 14.62 6.02 6.18
N LEU A 151 15.25 6.30 5.04
CA LEU A 151 16.27 7.35 4.95
C LEU A 151 15.69 8.74 5.25
N THR A 152 14.49 9.04 4.74
CA THR A 152 13.81 10.29 5.09
C THR A 152 13.49 10.35 6.58
N ILE A 153 13.09 9.23 7.19
CA ILE A 153 12.85 9.14 8.63
C ILE A 153 14.13 9.41 9.43
N ALA A 154 15.27 8.79 9.06
CA ALA A 154 16.56 9.05 9.70
C ALA A 154 16.95 10.54 9.67
N GLU A 155 16.68 11.24 8.57
CA GLU A 155 16.88 12.68 8.46
C GLU A 155 15.92 13.49 9.34
N GLY A 156 14.66 13.04 9.45
CA GLY A 156 13.66 13.60 10.36
C GLY A 156 14.13 13.61 11.81
N PHE A 157 14.80 12.55 12.27
CA PHE A 157 15.42 12.52 13.60
C PHE A 157 16.51 13.57 13.76
N LYS A 158 17.41 13.67 12.78
CA LYS A 158 18.52 14.64 12.83
C LYS A 158 18.01 16.08 12.95
N ILE A 159 16.93 16.44 12.26
CA ILE A 159 16.37 17.80 12.40
C ILE A 159 15.70 18.04 13.74
N LEU A 160 15.00 17.05 14.30
CA LEU A 160 14.36 17.17 15.61
C LEU A 160 15.41 17.31 16.73
N GLU A 161 16.55 16.64 16.59
CA GLU A 161 17.68 16.77 17.52
C GLU A 161 18.31 18.18 17.53
N THR A 162 18.04 19.02 16.53
CA THR A 162 18.51 20.42 16.51
C THR A 162 17.68 21.38 17.35
N VAL A 163 16.53 20.93 17.89
CA VAL A 163 15.64 21.76 18.71
C VAL A 163 15.40 21.13 20.09
N PRO A 164 15.01 21.90 21.12
CA PRO A 164 14.64 21.34 22.41
C PRO A 164 13.34 20.52 22.33
N TYR A 165 13.43 19.19 22.25
CA TYR A 165 12.25 18.33 22.04
C TYR A 165 11.74 17.60 23.30
N LYS A 166 12.45 17.66 24.43
CA LYS A 166 12.01 16.99 25.66
C LYS A 166 10.70 17.58 26.18
N ASN A 167 9.74 16.71 26.53
CA ASN A 167 8.37 17.07 26.97
C ASN A 167 7.57 17.88 25.94
N LYS A 168 7.96 17.84 24.67
CA LYS A 168 7.26 18.50 23.57
C LYS A 168 6.38 17.52 22.83
N THR A 169 5.31 18.03 22.24
CA THR A 169 4.41 17.27 21.37
C THR A 169 4.73 17.53 19.90
N LEU A 170 4.57 16.52 19.06
CA LEU A 170 4.83 16.61 17.63
C LEU A 170 3.59 16.16 16.86
N PHE A 171 3.28 16.88 15.78
CA PHE A 171 2.30 16.46 14.79
C PHE A 171 3.00 16.26 13.44
N VAL A 172 2.85 15.08 12.82
CA VAL A 172 3.48 14.75 11.54
C VAL A 172 2.43 14.79 10.43
N LEU A 173 2.65 15.60 9.40
CA LEU A 173 1.79 15.66 8.20
C LEU A 173 2.15 14.57 7.18
N ASP A 174 2.26 13.33 7.64
CA ASP A 174 2.40 12.12 6.83
C ASP A 174 1.50 11.02 7.42
N ASN A 175 1.43 9.86 6.77
CA ASN A 175 0.54 8.78 7.20
C ASN A 175 0.86 8.23 8.61
N ALA A 176 2.12 8.34 9.06
CA ALA A 176 2.56 7.80 10.34
C ALA A 176 3.52 8.77 11.06
N ASP A 177 3.52 8.68 12.38
CA ASP A 177 4.48 9.37 13.25
C ASP A 177 5.48 8.37 13.87
N PRO A 178 6.63 8.14 13.25
CA PRO A 178 7.68 7.31 13.84
C PRO A 178 8.54 8.05 14.88
N PHE A 179 8.40 9.38 15.00
CA PHE A 179 9.30 10.20 15.80
C PHE A 179 8.88 10.26 17.26
N SER A 180 7.58 10.42 17.53
CA SER A 180 7.09 10.60 18.90
C SER A 180 7.46 9.44 19.82
N ILE A 181 7.35 8.21 19.33
CA ILE A 181 7.73 7.03 20.11
C ILE A 181 9.26 6.91 20.21
N ALA A 182 9.98 7.13 19.10
CA ALA A 182 11.42 6.88 19.06
C ALA A 182 12.27 7.93 19.80
N LEU A 183 11.76 9.16 19.97
CA LEU A 183 12.39 10.24 20.74
C LEU A 183 11.77 10.45 22.13
N ASP A 184 10.84 9.60 22.54
CA ASP A 184 10.12 9.73 23.82
C ASP A 184 9.46 11.13 23.97
N LEU A 185 8.80 11.58 22.90
CA LEU A 185 8.04 12.84 22.91
C LEU A 185 6.74 12.67 23.69
N LYS A 186 6.22 13.77 24.22
CA LYS A 186 4.89 13.77 24.85
C LYS A 186 3.86 13.44 23.74
N PRO A 187 2.99 12.44 23.92
CA PRO A 187 1.91 12.19 22.97
C PRO A 187 1.00 13.41 22.83
N THR A 188 0.55 13.68 21.61
CA THR A 188 -0.49 14.68 21.36
C THR A 188 -1.79 14.27 22.05
N GLU A 189 -2.42 15.18 22.79
CA GLU A 189 -3.64 14.86 23.57
C GLU A 189 -4.84 14.51 22.68
N LYS A 190 -4.90 15.08 21.48
CA LYS A 190 -5.96 14.84 20.48
C LYS A 190 -5.44 14.38 19.11
N GLY A 191 -4.13 14.13 18.99
CA GLY A 191 -3.55 13.79 17.68
C GLY A 191 -3.76 12.33 17.31
N PHE A 192 -3.58 12.05 16.02
CA PHE A 192 -3.78 10.73 15.44
C PHE A 192 -2.40 10.08 15.22
N PRO A 193 -2.12 8.90 15.81
CA PRO A 193 -0.86 8.19 15.57
C PRO A 193 -0.71 7.73 14.11
N ILE A 194 -1.83 7.59 13.41
CA ILE A 194 -1.91 7.28 11.99
C ILE A 194 -2.97 8.19 11.35
N LEU A 195 -2.62 8.86 10.26
CA LEU A 195 -3.49 9.83 9.61
C LEU A 195 -3.73 9.47 8.14
N TRP A 196 -4.89 8.87 7.87
CA TRP A 196 -5.40 8.63 6.51
C TRP A 196 -6.30 9.79 6.09
N ALA A 197 -5.70 10.96 5.87
CA ALA A 197 -6.46 12.19 5.66
C ALA A 197 -7.43 12.10 4.47
N GLU A 198 -7.11 11.33 3.43
CA GLU A 198 -7.99 11.07 2.29
C GLU A 198 -9.32 10.41 2.65
N ASN A 199 -9.39 9.70 3.78
CA ASN A 199 -10.58 8.98 4.21
C ASN A 199 -11.40 9.75 5.25
N ILE A 200 -10.79 10.71 5.95
CA ILE A 200 -11.42 11.37 7.12
C ILE A 200 -11.50 12.90 7.01
N ILE A 201 -10.78 13.50 6.05
CA ILE A 201 -10.76 14.94 5.84
C ILE A 201 -11.33 15.26 4.47
N SER A 202 -12.35 16.11 4.46
CA SER A 202 -12.97 16.61 3.25
C SER A 202 -13.44 18.04 3.44
N LYS A 203 -13.80 18.72 2.36
CA LYS A 203 -14.36 20.07 2.43
C LYS A 203 -15.64 20.17 3.29
N LYS A 204 -16.38 19.07 3.42
CA LYS A 204 -17.62 19.02 4.21
C LYS A 204 -17.38 18.62 5.66
N SER A 205 -16.25 17.99 5.96
CA SER A 205 -15.96 17.39 7.25
C SER A 205 -14.46 17.39 7.49
N HIS A 206 -14.00 18.37 8.25
CA HIS A 206 -12.67 18.40 8.84
C HIS A 206 -12.75 19.18 10.16
N PRO A 207 -12.01 18.78 11.21
CA PRO A 207 -11.96 19.56 12.44
C PRO A 207 -11.34 20.94 12.20
N PRO A 208 -11.61 21.94 13.08
CA PRO A 208 -10.87 23.20 13.09
C PRO A 208 -9.37 22.97 13.37
N GLY A 209 -8.51 23.90 12.93
CA GLY A 209 -7.07 23.80 13.17
C GLY A 209 -6.71 23.85 14.66
N GLU A 210 -7.48 24.59 15.46
CA GLU A 210 -7.35 24.67 16.92
C GLU A 210 -7.50 23.30 17.58
N GLU A 211 -8.41 22.48 17.08
CA GLU A 211 -8.65 21.13 17.57
C GLU A 211 -7.62 20.13 17.02
N MET A 212 -7.35 20.20 15.71
CA MET A 212 -6.41 19.30 15.04
C MET A 212 -4.99 19.40 15.58
N PHE A 213 -4.56 20.62 15.92
CA PHE A 213 -3.23 20.92 16.45
C PHE A 213 -3.27 21.34 17.93
N PHE A 214 -4.26 20.86 18.68
CA PHE A 214 -4.40 21.17 20.10
C PHE A 214 -3.18 20.69 20.89
N GLY A 215 -2.54 21.61 21.61
CA GLY A 215 -1.37 21.32 22.43
C GLY A 215 -0.13 20.89 21.65
N VAL A 216 -0.10 21.10 20.32
CA VAL A 216 1.04 20.76 19.45
C VAL A 216 2.13 21.84 19.54
N ASP A 217 3.33 21.45 19.97
CA ASP A 217 4.52 22.31 20.00
C ASP A 217 5.21 22.37 18.63
N TYR A 218 5.34 21.22 17.95
CA TYR A 218 6.03 21.09 16.68
C TYR A 218 5.17 20.44 15.60
N VAL A 219 5.34 20.90 14.36
CA VAL A 219 4.74 20.26 13.18
C VAL A 219 5.85 19.85 12.22
N MET A 220 5.90 18.56 11.89
CA MET A 220 6.78 18.02 10.86
C MET A 220 6.02 17.86 9.56
N ILE A 221 6.47 18.58 8.53
CA ILE A 221 5.85 18.52 7.21
C ILE A 221 6.86 17.90 6.25
N PRO A 222 6.55 16.74 5.64
CA PRO A 222 7.44 16.17 4.66
C PRO A 222 7.53 17.11 3.44
N VAL A 223 8.74 17.39 3.00
CA VAL A 223 8.98 18.01 1.68
C VAL A 223 8.64 17.00 0.59
N VAL A 224 8.84 15.72 0.88
CA VAL A 224 8.62 14.62 -0.05
C VAL A 224 7.82 13.50 0.66
N PRO A 225 6.48 13.65 0.79
CA PRO A 225 5.62 12.76 1.59
C PRO A 225 5.60 11.32 1.07
N TYR A 226 5.41 10.34 1.95
CA TYR A 226 5.12 8.97 1.52
C TYR A 226 3.76 8.91 0.80
N ASN A 227 2.74 9.53 1.39
CA ASN A 227 1.43 9.71 0.78
C ASN A 227 1.21 11.17 0.34
N PRO A 228 1.39 11.50 -0.95
CA PRO A 228 1.22 12.86 -1.44
C PRO A 228 -0.22 13.36 -1.33
N ILE A 229 -1.21 12.47 -1.21
CA ILE A 229 -2.61 12.87 -1.04
C ILE A 229 -2.82 13.40 0.37
N THR A 230 -2.34 12.68 1.40
CA THR A 230 -2.43 13.10 2.80
C THR A 230 -1.79 14.48 3.02
N GLU A 231 -0.54 14.66 2.59
CA GLU A 231 0.16 15.93 2.74
C GLU A 231 -0.59 17.07 2.05
N ARG A 232 -1.05 16.87 0.81
CA ARG A 232 -1.80 17.90 0.07
C ARG A 232 -3.10 18.28 0.75
N ILE A 233 -3.87 17.30 1.23
CA ILE A 233 -5.13 17.54 1.95
C ILE A 233 -4.85 18.33 3.22
N MET A 234 -3.87 17.90 4.02
CA MET A 234 -3.50 18.56 5.27
C MET A 234 -3.00 19.99 5.04
N THR A 235 -2.06 20.16 4.11
CA THR A 235 -1.51 21.48 3.76
C THR A 235 -2.57 22.37 3.12
N TYR A 236 -3.57 21.82 2.42
CA TYR A 236 -4.67 22.61 1.84
C TYR A 236 -5.64 23.11 2.91
N PHE A 237 -6.18 22.22 3.75
CA PHE A 237 -7.21 22.58 4.73
C PHE A 237 -6.68 23.38 5.91
N TYR A 238 -5.42 23.17 6.30
CA TYR A 238 -4.85 23.79 7.50
C TYR A 238 -3.78 24.84 7.21
N ARG A 239 -3.59 25.26 5.94
CA ARG A 239 -2.57 26.26 5.57
C ARG A 239 -2.65 27.50 6.44
N ASP A 240 -3.83 28.14 6.47
CA ASP A 240 -4.01 29.42 7.14
C ASP A 240 -3.75 29.31 8.63
N TYR A 241 -4.16 28.19 9.24
CA TYR A 241 -3.90 27.91 10.65
C TYR A 241 -2.42 27.68 10.92
N LEU A 242 -1.72 26.91 10.07
CA LEU A 242 -0.28 26.67 10.18
C LEU A 242 0.51 27.97 10.02
N ASP A 243 0.22 28.77 9.00
CA ASP A 243 0.91 30.04 8.71
C ASP A 243 0.67 31.06 9.83
N LYS A 244 -0.53 31.07 10.42
CA LYS A 244 -0.87 31.95 11.55
C LYS A 244 -0.17 31.52 12.84
N ASN A 245 -0.20 30.24 13.20
CA ASN A 245 0.16 29.77 14.55
C ASN A 245 1.55 29.14 14.66
N PHE A 246 2.20 28.82 13.55
CA PHE A 246 3.51 28.16 13.54
C PHE A 246 4.52 28.95 12.69
N ALA A 247 5.78 28.92 13.11
CA ALA A 247 6.90 29.52 12.40
C ALA A 247 7.89 28.44 11.99
N LYS A 248 8.53 28.62 10.82
CA LYS A 248 9.59 27.71 10.36
C LYS A 248 10.78 27.80 11.32
N LEU A 249 11.19 26.67 11.88
CA LEU A 249 12.40 26.56 12.71
C LEU A 249 13.61 26.15 11.88
N THR A 250 13.49 25.02 11.18
CA THR A 250 14.55 24.46 10.35
C THR A 250 13.98 23.64 9.20
N HIS A 251 14.85 23.17 8.33
CA HIS A 251 14.50 22.27 7.24
C HIS A 251 15.69 21.41 6.85
N SER A 252 15.38 20.29 6.23
CA SER A 252 16.30 19.40 5.55
C SER A 252 15.76 19.12 4.14
N PRO A 253 16.50 18.38 3.29
CA PRO A 253 15.99 17.97 1.98
C PRO A 253 14.62 17.28 2.00
N HIS A 254 14.28 16.52 3.06
CA HIS A 254 13.04 15.74 3.14
C HIS A 254 11.99 16.28 4.11
N TRP A 255 12.34 17.21 5.00
CA TRP A 255 11.44 17.66 6.06
C TRP A 255 11.52 19.16 6.33
N ARG A 256 10.37 19.73 6.70
CA ARG A 256 10.25 21.07 7.27
C ARG A 256 9.78 20.91 8.70
N LEU A 257 10.46 21.58 9.63
CA LEU A 257 10.04 21.64 11.03
C LEU A 257 9.49 23.02 11.33
N LEU A 258 8.24 23.06 11.79
CA LEU A 258 7.59 24.26 12.29
C LEU A 258 7.47 24.18 13.82
N GLY A 259 7.61 25.32 14.48
CA GLY A 259 7.40 25.47 15.92
C GLY A 259 6.26 26.42 16.21
N ARG A 260 5.52 26.16 17.28
CA ARG A 260 4.43 27.03 17.75
C ARG A 260 4.97 28.44 18.00
N LYS A 261 4.30 29.45 17.47
CA LYS A 261 4.59 30.85 17.80
C LYS A 261 4.20 31.12 19.26
N PRO A 262 4.92 32.03 19.94
CA PRO A 262 4.55 32.47 21.29
C PRO A 262 3.17 33.14 21.33
#